data_AF-A0A7W1S3Y3-F1
#
_entry.id   AF-A0A7W1S3Y3-F1
#
_cell.length_a   1.000
_cell.length_b   1.000
_cell.length_c   1.000
_cell.angle_alpha   90.00
_cell.angle_beta   90.00
_cell.angle_gamma   90.00
#
_symmetry.space_group_name_H-M   'P 1'
#
loop_
_entity.id
_entity.type
_entity.pdbx_description
1 polymer ?
#
loop_
_entity_poly.entity_id
_entity_poly.type
_entity_poly.pdbx_seq_one_letter_code
_entity_poly.pdbx_strand_id
1 'polypeptide(L)'
;MLFSLLILFSGANLLQAAGDGIPDNCENLDAAYYEPTIFPRYELQNARFVLADWTSGADVKVLESGLTSNAFWIIGWSPDCRYLVAAVTASRDYYVWDTVDGRRIGLIPQARHIDWSPNSAVAVVQSDAGAYLWQFPANTQVLLTSEFNPITKRNFTGLNWNLAAGQVVIRLESTGR
;
A
#
# COMPACT_ATOMS: atom_id res chain seq x y z
N MET A 1 52.55 0.25 -3.82
CA MET A 1 51.48 -0.73 -3.52
C MET A 1 50.35 0.03 -2.85
N LEU A 2 49.23 0.21 -3.56
CA LEU A 2 48.04 0.92 -3.05
C LEU A 2 47.30 0.03 -2.06
N PHE A 3 46.90 0.60 -0.92
CA PHE A 3 45.90 0.00 -0.03
C PHE A 3 44.50 0.25 -0.62
N SER A 4 43.83 -0.82 -1.03
CA SER A 4 42.41 -0.76 -1.36
C SER A 4 41.59 -0.81 -0.07
N LEU A 5 40.95 0.31 0.25
CA LEU A 5 39.90 0.39 1.27
C LEU A 5 38.59 -0.08 0.63
N LEU A 6 38.13 -1.27 1.02
CA LEU A 6 36.84 -1.81 0.61
C LEU A 6 35.77 -1.36 1.61
N ILE A 7 34.99 -0.33 1.25
CA ILE A 7 33.79 0.05 2.01
C ILE A 7 32.63 -0.79 1.48
N LEU A 8 32.23 -1.80 2.24
CA LEU A 8 31.02 -2.57 1.97
C LEU A 8 29.81 -1.81 2.51
N PHE A 9 29.01 -1.20 1.64
CA PHE A 9 27.67 -0.77 2.00
C PHE A 9 26.76 -2.00 1.97
N SER A 10 26.49 -2.59 3.13
CA SER A 10 25.41 -3.57 3.29
C SER A 10 24.08 -2.81 3.28
N GLY A 11 23.57 -2.52 2.07
CA GLY A 11 22.24 -1.95 1.88
C GLY A 11 21.15 -2.99 2.11
N ALA A 12 20.97 -3.40 3.36
CA ALA A 12 19.70 -3.91 3.83
C ALA A 12 19.13 -2.83 4.75
N ASN A 13 18.48 -1.82 4.17
CA ASN A 13 17.58 -0.97 4.94
C ASN A 13 16.41 -1.87 5.35
N LEU A 14 16.57 -2.55 6.48
CA LEU A 14 15.43 -3.04 7.24
C LEU A 14 14.62 -1.78 7.56
N LEU A 15 13.45 -1.66 6.93
CA LEU A 15 12.49 -0.59 7.20
C LEU A 15 12.36 -0.45 8.72
N GLN A 16 12.89 0.64 9.28
CA GLN A 16 12.79 0.88 10.70
C GLN A 16 11.36 1.34 10.96
N ALA A 17 10.57 0.50 11.62
CA ALA A 17 9.26 0.90 12.12
C ALA A 17 9.45 1.92 13.26
N ALA A 18 8.64 2.98 13.29
CA ALA A 18 8.69 4.00 14.32
C ALA A 18 8.31 3.41 15.69
N GLY A 19 7.34 2.48 15.72
CA GLY A 19 6.91 1.82 16.95
C GLY A 19 6.44 2.81 18.01
N ASP A 20 5.88 3.92 17.56
CA ASP A 20 5.56 5.11 18.36
C ASP A 20 4.20 5.01 19.08
N GLY A 21 3.42 3.98 18.77
CA GLY A 21 2.11 3.72 19.35
C GLY A 21 0.99 4.57 18.76
N ILE A 22 1.25 5.29 17.66
CA ILE A 22 0.24 5.99 16.89
C ILE A 22 -0.48 4.97 15.99
N PRO A 23 -1.82 4.90 16.02
CA PRO A 23 -2.55 3.90 15.25
C PRO A 23 -2.49 4.22 13.76
N ASP A 24 -2.12 3.23 12.96
CA ASP A 24 -2.22 3.22 11.50
C ASP A 24 -1.47 4.34 10.76
N ASN A 25 -0.52 5.03 11.41
CA ASN A 25 0.40 5.95 10.71
C ASN A 25 1.39 5.17 9.82
N CYS A 26 2.10 5.89 8.96
CA CYS A 26 3.16 5.27 8.20
C CYS A 26 4.38 5.07 9.09
N GLU A 27 4.86 3.83 9.20
CA GLU A 27 5.92 3.47 10.15
C GLU A 27 7.34 3.60 9.56
N ASN A 28 7.49 3.88 8.26
CA ASN A 28 8.82 3.93 7.63
C ASN A 28 9.50 5.29 7.83
N LEU A 29 10.44 5.34 8.77
CA LEU A 29 11.19 6.57 9.13
C LEU A 29 12.03 7.15 7.98
N ASP A 30 12.46 6.31 7.04
CA ASP A 30 13.31 6.72 5.91
C ASP A 30 12.51 7.14 4.67
N ALA A 31 11.18 7.12 4.75
CA ALA A 31 10.31 7.41 3.63
C ALA A 31 10.31 8.90 3.27
N ALA A 32 10.24 9.19 1.97
CA ALA A 32 10.23 10.57 1.46
C ALA A 32 9.05 11.41 1.96
N TYR A 33 7.94 10.77 2.31
CA TYR A 33 6.72 11.43 2.81
C TYR A 33 6.37 11.00 4.24
N TYR A 34 7.35 10.53 5.02
CA TYR A 34 7.13 10.22 6.42
C TYR A 34 6.76 11.48 7.21
N GLU A 35 5.66 11.41 7.96
CA GLU A 35 5.22 12.46 8.87
C GLU A 35 4.95 11.84 10.25
N PRO A 36 5.74 12.16 11.29
CA PRO A 36 5.82 11.35 12.50
C PRO A 36 4.55 11.34 13.36
N THR A 37 3.77 12.42 13.33
CA THR A 37 2.56 12.54 14.16
C THR A 37 1.29 12.37 13.35
N ILE A 38 1.39 12.10 12.05
CA ILE A 38 0.23 12.11 11.17
C ILE A 38 -0.31 10.71 10.96
N PHE A 39 -1.60 10.56 11.24
CA PHE A 39 -2.29 9.29 11.11
C PHE A 39 -3.63 9.44 10.39
N PRO A 40 -4.10 8.37 9.75
CA PRO A 40 -5.37 8.40 9.05
C PRO A 40 -6.53 8.19 10.03
N ARG A 41 -7.57 9.02 9.91
CA ARG A 41 -8.76 8.96 10.75
C ARG A 41 -10.02 8.97 9.89
N TYR A 42 -10.80 7.89 10.00
CA TYR A 42 -12.13 7.82 9.40
C TYR A 42 -13.20 8.31 10.38
N GLU A 43 -14.06 9.22 9.91
CA GLU A 43 -15.09 9.86 10.73
C GLU A 43 -16.47 9.59 10.13
N LEU A 44 -17.14 8.54 10.61
CA LEU A 44 -18.46 8.13 10.11
C LEU A 44 -19.50 9.24 10.24
N GLN A 45 -19.54 9.94 11.37
CA GLN A 45 -20.55 10.99 11.62
C GLN A 45 -20.39 12.21 10.71
N ASN A 46 -19.14 12.55 10.39
CA ASN A 46 -18.80 13.66 9.49
C ASN A 46 -18.70 13.22 8.03
N ALA A 47 -18.93 11.93 7.76
CA ALA A 47 -18.81 11.29 6.46
C ALA A 47 -17.50 11.66 5.74
N ARG A 48 -16.36 11.54 6.41
CA ARG A 48 -15.08 11.94 5.81
C ARG A 48 -13.91 11.08 6.27
N PHE A 49 -12.87 11.10 5.45
CA PHE A 49 -11.59 10.49 5.74
C PHE A 49 -10.51 11.57 5.73
N VAL A 50 -9.74 11.66 6.82
CA VAL A 50 -8.76 12.74 7.03
C VAL A 50 -7.41 12.18 7.45
N LEU A 51 -6.37 12.96 7.23
CA LEU A 51 -5.14 12.90 8.00
C LEU A 51 -5.28 13.87 9.18
N ALA A 52 -4.94 13.39 10.37
CA ALA A 52 -4.97 14.16 11.59
C ALA A 52 -3.62 14.11 12.30
N ASP A 53 -3.31 15.16 13.03
CA ASP A 53 -2.15 15.20 13.91
C ASP A 53 -2.50 14.55 15.26
N TRP A 54 -1.72 13.55 15.65
CA TRP A 54 -1.92 12.77 16.87
C TRP A 54 -1.78 13.60 18.15
N THR A 55 -0.93 14.62 18.14
CA THR A 55 -0.60 15.41 19.34
C THR A 55 -1.68 16.44 19.64
N SER A 56 -2.15 17.13 18.61
CA SER A 56 -3.14 18.22 18.72
C SER A 56 -4.58 17.77 18.45
N GLY A 57 -4.76 16.63 17.77
CA GLY A 57 -6.05 16.14 17.28
C GLY A 57 -6.56 16.89 16.04
N ALA A 58 -5.83 17.91 15.56
CA ALA A 58 -6.25 18.77 14.46
C ALA A 58 -6.31 18.01 13.13
N ASP A 59 -7.27 18.37 12.29
CA ASP A 59 -7.31 17.93 10.90
C ASP A 59 -6.15 18.59 10.14
N VAL A 60 -5.28 17.78 9.55
CA VAL A 60 -4.19 18.25 8.69
C VAL A 60 -4.63 18.28 7.23
N LYS A 61 -5.37 17.25 6.81
CA LYS A 61 -5.85 17.15 5.43
C LYS A 61 -7.11 16.32 5.32
N VAL A 62 -8.07 16.75 4.51
CA VAL A 62 -9.22 15.91 4.13
C VAL A 62 -8.84 15.13 2.88
N LEU A 63 -8.82 13.81 2.98
CA LEU A 63 -8.55 12.90 1.85
C LEU A 63 -9.81 12.62 1.03
N GLU A 64 -10.96 12.61 1.69
CA GLU A 64 -12.27 12.44 1.06
C GLU A 64 -13.43 12.90 1.94
N SER A 65 -14.43 13.52 1.33
CA SER A 65 -15.70 13.91 1.96
C SER A 65 -16.86 13.12 1.34
N GLY A 66 -17.97 12.99 2.07
CA GLY A 66 -19.11 12.18 1.65
C GLY A 66 -18.87 10.66 1.75
N LEU A 67 -17.82 10.24 2.46
CA LEU A 67 -17.48 8.83 2.62
C LEU A 67 -18.31 8.20 3.74
N THR A 68 -19.37 7.49 3.37
CA THR A 68 -20.26 6.82 4.33
C THR A 68 -20.12 5.30 4.22
N SER A 69 -19.47 4.71 5.23
CA SER A 69 -19.39 3.27 5.37
C SER A 69 -19.36 2.84 6.83
N ASN A 70 -20.13 1.81 7.13
CA ASN A 70 -20.08 1.11 8.43
C ASN A 70 -18.90 0.13 8.54
N ALA A 71 -18.07 0.03 7.51
CA ALA A 71 -16.98 -0.91 7.38
C ALA A 71 -15.76 -0.16 6.83
N PHE A 72 -14.84 0.24 7.70
CA PHE A 72 -13.63 0.94 7.31
C PHE A 72 -12.43 0.39 8.09
N TRP A 73 -11.39 -0.07 7.39
CA TRP A 73 -10.14 -0.46 8.03
C TRP A 73 -8.96 -0.15 7.11
N ILE A 74 -7.90 0.37 7.72
CA ILE A 74 -6.63 0.61 7.05
C ILE A 74 -5.97 -0.73 6.73
N ILE A 75 -5.49 -0.86 5.49
CA ILE A 75 -4.73 -2.02 5.03
C ILE A 75 -3.24 -1.76 5.16
N GLY A 76 -2.81 -0.54 4.87
CA GLY A 76 -1.43 -0.11 5.04
C GLY A 76 -1.00 0.98 4.08
N TRP A 77 0.27 1.34 4.18
CA TRP A 77 0.90 2.41 3.42
C TRP A 77 1.84 1.86 2.34
N SER A 78 2.07 2.64 1.28
CA SER A 78 3.22 2.43 0.40
C SER A 78 4.53 2.70 1.16
N PRO A 79 5.66 2.08 0.76
CA PRO A 79 6.95 2.25 1.42
C PRO A 79 7.42 3.71 1.54
N ASP A 80 7.07 4.57 0.59
CA ASP A 80 7.39 6.00 0.60
C ASP A 80 6.40 6.85 1.43
N CYS A 81 5.42 6.25 2.10
CA CYS A 81 4.38 6.92 2.90
C CYS A 81 3.44 7.85 2.12
N ARG A 82 3.38 7.73 0.78
CA ARG A 82 2.50 8.57 -0.06
C ARG A 82 1.11 8.00 -0.28
N TYR A 83 1.01 6.70 -0.45
CA TYR A 83 -0.24 6.04 -0.82
C TYR A 83 -0.77 5.26 0.36
N LEU A 84 -2.03 5.51 0.69
CA LEU A 84 -2.72 4.82 1.77
C LEU A 84 -3.80 3.93 1.18
N VAL A 85 -3.86 2.69 1.65
CA VAL A 85 -4.86 1.71 1.25
C VAL A 85 -5.80 1.45 2.41
N ALA A 86 -7.09 1.50 2.14
CA ALA A 86 -8.12 1.11 3.09
C ALA A 86 -9.20 0.30 2.38
N ALA A 87 -9.81 -0.62 3.11
CA ALA A 87 -11.06 -1.20 2.68
C ALA A 87 -12.22 -0.40 3.28
N VAL A 88 -13.16 -0.02 2.42
CA VAL A 88 -14.26 0.92 2.77
C VAL A 88 -15.60 0.21 2.76
N THR A 89 -15.66 -1.09 2.49
CA THR A 89 -16.94 -1.78 2.33
C THR A 89 -16.85 -3.22 2.80
N ALA A 90 -18.00 -3.82 3.10
CA ALA A 90 -18.10 -5.26 3.31
C ALA A 90 -17.73 -6.08 2.05
N SER A 91 -17.73 -5.46 0.86
CA SER A 91 -17.31 -6.12 -0.40
C SER A 91 -15.81 -6.33 -0.52
N ARG A 92 -14.99 -5.88 0.45
CA ARG A 92 -13.53 -5.98 0.46
C ARG A 92 -12.87 -5.20 -0.68
N ASP A 93 -13.48 -4.11 -1.11
CA ASP A 93 -12.89 -3.26 -2.12
C ASP A 93 -11.76 -2.46 -1.49
N TYR A 94 -10.56 -2.53 -2.08
CA TYR A 94 -9.44 -1.71 -1.63
C TYR A 94 -9.48 -0.39 -2.39
N TYR A 95 -9.54 0.70 -1.64
CA TYR A 95 -9.43 2.05 -2.14
C TYR A 95 -8.05 2.58 -1.83
N VAL A 96 -7.51 3.40 -2.71
CA VAL A 96 -6.18 4.01 -2.55
C VAL A 96 -6.31 5.51 -2.62
N TRP A 97 -5.71 6.20 -1.66
CA TRP A 97 -5.59 7.65 -1.62
C TRP A 97 -4.13 8.05 -1.78
N ASP A 98 -3.91 9.12 -2.53
CA ASP A 98 -2.67 9.87 -2.50
C ASP A 98 -2.79 10.90 -1.37
N THR A 99 -2.00 10.73 -0.32
CA THR A 99 -2.06 11.57 0.88
C THR A 99 -1.40 12.92 0.68
N VAL A 100 -0.46 13.01 -0.26
CA VAL A 100 0.20 14.26 -0.64
C VAL A 100 -0.77 15.11 -1.45
N ASP A 101 -1.41 14.54 -2.47
CA ASP A 101 -2.41 15.23 -3.29
C ASP A 101 -3.75 15.42 -2.57
N GLY A 102 -4.04 14.63 -1.52
CA GLY A 102 -5.27 14.75 -0.73
C GLY A 102 -6.51 14.22 -1.44
N ARG A 103 -6.39 13.11 -2.20
CA ARG A 103 -7.52 12.56 -2.96
C ARG A 103 -7.43 11.07 -3.16
N ARG A 104 -8.59 10.42 -3.32
CA ARG A 104 -8.68 9.05 -3.82
C ARG A 104 -8.15 8.99 -5.26
N ILE A 105 -7.31 8.00 -5.55
CA ILE A 105 -6.76 7.79 -6.89
C ILE A 105 -7.36 6.57 -7.58
N GLY A 106 -7.82 5.56 -6.84
CA GLY A 106 -8.50 4.43 -7.49
C GLY A 106 -9.01 3.39 -6.50
N LEU A 107 -9.47 2.28 -7.06
CA LEU A 107 -9.93 1.12 -6.31
C LEU A 107 -9.62 -0.17 -7.07
N ILE A 108 -9.53 -1.29 -6.33
CA ILE A 108 -9.59 -2.66 -6.86
C ILE A 108 -10.74 -3.39 -6.17
N PRO A 109 -11.75 -3.88 -6.92
CA PRO A 109 -12.86 -4.60 -6.32
C PRO A 109 -12.43 -5.96 -5.76
N GLN A 110 -13.05 -6.39 -4.66
CA GLN A 110 -12.84 -7.71 -4.05
C GLN A 110 -11.36 -8.06 -3.84
N ALA A 111 -10.58 -7.05 -3.47
CA ALA A 111 -9.16 -7.20 -3.22
C ALA A 111 -8.92 -8.01 -1.94
N ARG A 112 -7.81 -8.74 -1.93
CA ARG A 112 -7.41 -9.65 -0.84
C ARG A 112 -6.06 -9.31 -0.25
N HIS A 113 -5.16 -8.84 -1.09
CA HIS A 113 -3.78 -8.55 -0.72
C HIS A 113 -3.23 -7.49 -1.67
N ILE A 114 -2.37 -6.62 -1.14
CA ILE A 114 -1.58 -5.69 -1.92
C ILE A 114 -0.12 -5.81 -1.48
N ASP A 115 0.78 -5.90 -2.45
CA ASP A 115 2.22 -5.97 -2.22
C ASP A 115 2.90 -4.84 -2.99
N TRP A 116 3.55 -3.93 -2.27
CA TRP A 116 4.21 -2.78 -2.87
C TRP A 116 5.62 -3.14 -3.34
N SER A 117 5.99 -2.65 -4.52
CA SER A 117 7.39 -2.56 -4.87
C SER A 117 8.13 -1.69 -3.85
N PRO A 118 9.37 -2.05 -3.46
CA PRO A 118 10.11 -1.28 -2.46
C PRO A 118 10.35 0.21 -2.80
N ASN A 119 10.21 0.60 -4.07
CA ASN A 119 10.35 1.99 -4.51
C ASN A 119 8.99 2.71 -4.67
N SER A 120 7.88 2.11 -4.22
CA SER A 120 6.50 2.63 -4.31
C SER A 120 5.96 2.89 -5.72
N ALA A 121 6.71 2.61 -6.77
CA ALA A 121 6.29 2.94 -8.14
C ALA A 121 5.17 2.02 -8.64
N VAL A 122 5.09 0.80 -8.08
CA VAL A 122 4.15 -0.23 -8.49
C VAL A 122 3.67 -1.03 -7.29
N ALA A 123 2.46 -1.57 -7.36
CA ALA A 123 1.98 -2.61 -6.45
C ALA A 123 1.38 -3.78 -7.23
N VAL A 124 1.42 -4.98 -6.67
CA VAL A 124 0.64 -6.13 -7.15
C VAL A 124 -0.52 -6.35 -6.21
N VAL A 125 -1.74 -6.38 -6.75
CA VAL A 125 -2.98 -6.58 -5.99
C VAL A 125 -3.61 -7.91 -6.39
N GLN A 126 -3.92 -8.76 -5.41
CA GLN A 126 -4.73 -9.97 -5.61
C GLN A 126 -6.21 -9.65 -5.40
N SER A 127 -7.06 -10.16 -6.28
CA SER A 127 -8.51 -10.09 -6.13
C SER A 127 -9.20 -11.36 -6.63
N ASP A 128 -10.48 -11.49 -6.31
CA ASP A 128 -11.33 -12.58 -6.80
C ASP A 128 -11.44 -12.58 -8.35
N ALA A 129 -11.16 -11.45 -9.02
CA ALA A 129 -11.18 -11.32 -10.48
C ALA A 129 -9.81 -11.57 -11.16
N GLY A 130 -8.72 -11.62 -10.38
CA GLY A 130 -7.37 -11.76 -10.92
C GLY A 130 -6.30 -11.07 -10.09
N ALA A 131 -5.06 -11.12 -10.59
CA ALA A 131 -3.98 -10.29 -10.06
C ALA A 131 -3.74 -9.08 -10.97
N TYR A 132 -3.52 -7.91 -10.38
CA TYR A 132 -3.31 -6.66 -11.08
C TYR A 132 -1.94 -6.08 -10.73
N LEU A 133 -1.24 -5.55 -11.72
CA LEU A 133 -0.10 -4.66 -11.53
C LEU A 133 -0.61 -3.22 -11.60
N TRP A 134 -0.44 -2.46 -10.52
CA TRP A 134 -0.90 -1.07 -10.44
C TRP A 134 0.30 -0.13 -10.37
N GLN A 135 0.42 0.75 -11.35
CA GLN A 135 1.51 1.72 -11.48
C GLN A 135 1.11 3.10 -10.93
N PHE A 136 2.05 3.73 -10.24
CA PHE A 136 1.92 5.04 -9.60
C PHE A 136 3.03 6.00 -10.10
N PRO A 137 2.78 7.33 -10.18
CA PRO A 137 1.52 8.02 -9.92
C PRO A 137 0.53 7.95 -11.10
N ALA A 138 0.91 7.30 -12.21
CA ALA A 138 0.10 7.21 -13.43
C ALA A 138 -1.28 6.58 -13.23
N ASN A 139 -1.48 5.88 -12.11
CA ASN A 139 -2.73 5.22 -11.74
C ASN A 139 -3.23 4.25 -12.81
N THR A 140 -2.30 3.50 -13.40
CA THR A 140 -2.60 2.54 -14.46
C THR A 140 -2.62 1.13 -13.88
N GLN A 141 -3.71 0.40 -14.13
CA GLN A 141 -3.89 -0.98 -13.67
C GLN A 141 -3.81 -1.93 -14.87
N VAL A 142 -2.97 -2.96 -14.77
CA VAL A 142 -2.78 -3.99 -15.79
C VAL A 142 -3.14 -5.34 -15.19
N LEU A 143 -4.07 -6.07 -15.80
CA LEU A 143 -4.39 -7.44 -15.40
C LEU A 143 -3.22 -8.37 -15.76
N LEU A 144 -2.62 -9.02 -14.76
CA LEU A 144 -1.53 -9.97 -14.93
C LEU A 144 -2.04 -11.39 -15.20
N THR A 145 -3.13 -11.77 -14.53
CA THR A 145 -3.82 -13.05 -14.72
C THR A 145 -5.26 -12.93 -14.28
N SER A 146 -6.17 -13.62 -14.96
CA SER A 146 -7.54 -13.86 -14.51
C SER A 146 -7.69 -15.15 -13.70
N GLU A 147 -6.60 -15.92 -13.53
CA GLU A 147 -6.63 -17.16 -12.75
C GLU A 147 -6.84 -16.84 -11.27
N PHE A 148 -7.86 -17.47 -10.68
CA PHE A 148 -8.15 -17.40 -9.26
C PHE A 148 -8.50 -18.79 -8.77
N ASN A 149 -7.78 -19.27 -7.76
CA ASN A 149 -8.12 -20.53 -7.11
C ASN A 149 -9.15 -20.27 -6.00
N PRO A 150 -10.41 -20.72 -6.16
CA PRO A 150 -11.46 -20.47 -5.17
C PRO A 150 -11.28 -21.28 -3.88
N ILE A 151 -10.40 -22.28 -3.87
CA ILE A 151 -10.11 -23.10 -2.69
C ILE A 151 -9.06 -22.38 -1.82
N THR A 152 -7.91 -22.02 -2.40
CA THR A 152 -6.82 -21.34 -1.67
C THR A 152 -7.04 -19.83 -1.55
N LYS A 153 -8.00 -19.27 -2.30
CA LYS A 153 -8.33 -17.84 -2.38
C LYS A 153 -7.15 -16.98 -2.84
N ARG A 154 -6.35 -17.49 -3.78
CA ARG A 154 -5.13 -16.86 -4.30
C ARG A 154 -5.09 -16.90 -5.82
N ASN A 155 -4.42 -15.90 -6.41
CA ASN A 155 -4.03 -15.89 -7.82
C ASN A 155 -2.57 -16.33 -8.01
N PHE A 156 -1.74 -16.21 -6.97
CA PHE A 156 -0.34 -16.59 -6.97
C PHE A 156 0.13 -17.09 -5.59
N THR A 157 1.14 -17.96 -5.61
CA THR A 157 1.78 -18.56 -4.44
C THR A 157 3.00 -17.80 -3.96
N GLY A 158 3.59 -16.97 -4.84
CA GLY A 158 4.79 -16.22 -4.52
C GLY A 158 4.94 -14.99 -5.40
N LEU A 159 5.54 -13.96 -4.81
CA LEU A 159 5.89 -12.70 -5.44
C LEU A 159 7.30 -12.33 -4.96
N ASN A 160 8.15 -11.91 -5.89
CA ASN A 160 9.50 -11.43 -5.57
C ASN A 160 9.85 -10.21 -6.41
N TRP A 161 10.17 -9.10 -5.76
CA TRP A 161 10.68 -7.90 -6.39
C TRP A 161 12.19 -8.01 -6.61
N ASN A 162 12.63 -7.98 -7.87
CA ASN A 162 14.04 -7.84 -8.24
C ASN A 162 14.28 -6.41 -8.74
N LEU A 163 14.56 -5.51 -7.81
CA LEU A 163 14.80 -4.09 -8.10
C LEU A 163 16.01 -3.89 -9.02
N ALA A 164 17.09 -4.66 -8.79
CA ALA A 164 18.32 -4.52 -9.56
C ALA A 164 18.10 -4.83 -11.05
N ALA A 165 17.19 -5.75 -11.36
CA ALA A 165 16.78 -6.07 -12.72
C ALA A 165 15.53 -5.31 -13.20
N GLY A 166 14.88 -4.50 -12.34
CA GLY A 166 13.61 -3.84 -12.64
C GLY A 166 12.47 -4.83 -12.92
N GLN A 167 12.46 -5.98 -12.24
CA GLN A 167 11.52 -7.08 -12.51
C GLN A 167 10.71 -7.45 -11.28
N VAL A 168 9.51 -8.00 -11.52
CA VAL A 168 8.73 -8.73 -10.53
C VAL A 168 8.52 -10.15 -11.03
N VAL A 169 8.82 -11.13 -10.19
CA VAL A 169 8.62 -12.55 -10.49
C VAL A 169 7.42 -13.04 -9.70
N ILE A 170 6.40 -13.52 -10.41
CA ILE A 170 5.15 -14.00 -9.82
C ILE A 170 5.01 -15.48 -10.15
N ARG A 171 4.77 -16.30 -9.12
CA ARG A 171 4.44 -17.72 -9.28
C ARG A 171 2.94 -17.89 -9.24
N LEU A 172 2.34 -18.02 -10.42
CA LEU A 172 0.90 -18.20 -10.54
C LEU A 172 0.42 -19.44 -9.80
N GLU A 173 -0.76 -19.32 -9.23
CA GLU A 173 -1.49 -20.46 -8.69
C GLU A 173 -2.01 -21.28 -9.87
N SER A 174 -1.62 -22.55 -9.96
CA SER A 174 -2.18 -23.44 -10.96
C SER A 174 -3.54 -23.94 -10.46
N THR A 175 -4.60 -23.58 -11.16
CA THR A 175 -5.87 -24.30 -11.07
C THR A 175 -5.66 -25.61 -11.81
N GLY A 176 -5.12 -26.62 -11.13
CA GLY A 176 -5.00 -27.97 -11.69
C GLY A 176 -6.39 -28.45 -12.11
N ARG A 177 -6.71 -28.31 -13.39
CA ARG A 177 -7.87 -28.88 -14.05
C ARG A 177 -7.40 -29.94 -15.02
#